data_AF-A0A127SFY5-F1
#
_entry.id   AF-A0A127SFY5-F1
#
_cell.length_a   1.000
_cell.length_b   1.000
_cell.length_c   1.000
_cell.angle_alpha   90.00
_cell.angle_beta   90.00
_cell.angle_gamma   90.00
#
_symmetry.space_group_name_H-M   'P 1'
#
loop_
_entity.id
_entity.type
_entity.pdbx_description
1 polymer ?
#
loop_
_entity_poly.entity_id
_entity_poly.type
_entity_poly.pdbx_seq_one_letter_code
_entity_poly.pdbx_strand_id
1 'polypeptide(L)'
;MPDRSDVDKLIIGSFCSIGSGVSFIMAGNQGHQSEWISTFPFHFMPEFEIFQDAKNGYEAAGDTVVGNDVWIGSEAMIMAGVKIGHGAIIGSRALVTKDVEPYTIVGGSP
;
A
#
# COMPACT_ATOMS: atom_id res chain seq x y z
N MET A 1 8.67 -18.74 2.80
CA MET A 1 7.47 -18.66 1.95
C MET A 1 6.45 -17.79 2.66
N PRO A 2 5.59 -17.05 1.93
CA PRO A 2 4.49 -16.32 2.58
C PRO A 2 3.58 -17.31 3.31
N ASP A 3 3.07 -16.90 4.45
CA ASP A 3 2.12 -17.65 5.29
C ASP A 3 0.68 -17.55 4.77
N ARG A 4 0.40 -16.58 3.89
CA ARG A 4 -0.88 -16.39 3.18
C ARG A 4 -0.70 -16.19 1.68
N SER A 5 -1.66 -16.67 0.90
CA SER A 5 -1.70 -16.53 -0.56
C SER A 5 -2.85 -15.66 -1.07
N ASP A 6 -3.74 -15.25 -0.17
CA ASP A 6 -4.99 -14.51 -0.39
C ASP A 6 -4.88 -13.03 0.01
N VAL A 7 -3.67 -12.47 -0.07
CA VAL A 7 -3.37 -11.07 0.25
C VAL A 7 -2.71 -10.36 -0.92
N ASP A 8 -2.78 -9.04 -0.89
CA ASP A 8 -2.09 -8.17 -1.84
C ASP A 8 -0.58 -8.40 -1.77
N LYS A 9 0.06 -8.45 -2.94
CA LYS A 9 1.50 -8.64 -3.08
C LYS A 9 2.19 -7.33 -3.44
N LEU A 10 3.45 -7.21 -3.03
CA LEU A 10 4.37 -6.22 -3.56
C LEU A 10 5.16 -6.87 -4.71
N ILE A 11 5.02 -6.31 -5.91
CA ILE A 11 5.70 -6.79 -7.12
C ILE A 11 6.62 -5.68 -7.60
N ILE A 12 7.92 -5.96 -7.69
CA ILE A 12 8.93 -4.99 -8.12
C ILE A 12 9.65 -5.53 -9.35
N GLY A 13 9.66 -4.73 -10.41
CA GLY A 13 10.36 -5.02 -11.65
C GLY A 13 11.89 -4.95 -11.52
N SER A 14 12.56 -5.23 -12.64
CA SER A 14 14.02 -5.22 -12.71
C SER A 14 14.58 -3.80 -12.77
N PHE A 15 15.86 -3.65 -12.38
CA PHE A 15 16.63 -2.40 -12.49
C PHE A 15 16.09 -1.20 -11.68
N CYS A 16 15.28 -1.46 -10.65
CA CYS A 16 14.83 -0.40 -9.76
C CYS A 16 15.95 0.09 -8.82
N SER A 17 15.91 1.37 -8.47
CA SER A 17 16.75 1.98 -7.42
C SER A 17 15.84 2.47 -6.30
N ILE A 18 15.95 1.89 -5.10
CA ILE A 18 15.05 2.16 -3.98
C ILE A 18 15.85 2.83 -2.85
N GLY A 19 15.49 4.06 -2.53
CA GLY A 19 16.12 4.87 -1.49
C GLY A 19 15.88 4.34 -0.07
N SER A 20 16.66 4.86 0.88
CA SER A 20 16.53 4.49 2.28
C SER A 20 15.17 4.92 2.85
N GLY A 21 14.57 4.08 3.68
CA GLY A 21 13.31 4.40 4.35
C GLY A 21 12.06 4.43 3.45
N VAL A 22 12.16 3.97 2.20
CA VAL A 22 10.97 3.77 1.36
C VAL A 22 10.05 2.74 2.00
N SER A 23 8.76 3.05 2.06
CA SER A 23 7.73 2.18 2.62
C SER A 23 6.62 1.93 1.62
N PHE A 24 6.18 0.68 1.53
CA PHE A 24 4.99 0.27 0.78
C PHE A 24 3.91 -0.11 1.78
N ILE A 25 2.80 0.62 1.78
CA ILE A 25 1.66 0.31 2.62
C ILE A 25 0.93 -0.88 2.01
N MET A 26 0.74 -1.93 2.80
CA MET A 26 0.08 -3.18 2.41
C MET A 26 -1.16 -3.41 3.27
N ALA A 27 -1.76 -4.60 3.15
CA ALA A 27 -2.95 -5.03 3.90
C ALA A 27 -4.18 -4.13 3.67
N GLY A 28 -4.30 -3.56 2.47
CA GLY A 28 -5.44 -2.76 2.06
C GLY A 28 -5.87 -1.73 3.11
N ASN A 29 -7.12 -1.81 3.55
CA ASN A 29 -7.68 -0.91 4.56
C ASN A 29 -7.35 -1.29 6.02
N GLN A 30 -6.58 -2.36 6.26
CA GLN A 30 -6.18 -2.86 7.57
C GLN A 30 -7.35 -3.21 8.51
N GLY A 31 -8.54 -3.46 7.95
CA GLY A 31 -9.75 -3.73 8.72
C GLY A 31 -10.57 -2.49 9.07
N HIS A 32 -10.16 -1.30 8.62
CA HIS A 32 -10.82 -0.03 8.93
C HIS A 32 -11.70 0.43 7.75
N GLN A 33 -13.01 0.55 8.00
CA GLN A 33 -13.99 0.99 7.00
C GLN A 33 -14.41 2.45 7.27
N SER A 34 -14.02 3.37 6.40
CA SER A 34 -14.37 4.82 6.54
C SER A 34 -15.86 5.09 6.41
N GLU A 35 -16.58 4.23 5.68
CA GLU A 35 -18.02 4.39 5.42
C GLU A 35 -18.91 3.76 6.51
N TRP A 36 -18.32 3.05 7.48
CA TRP A 36 -19.05 2.49 8.61
C TRP A 36 -19.21 3.53 9.73
N ILE A 37 -20.12 3.27 10.66
CA ILE A 37 -20.39 4.17 11.80
C ILE A 37 -19.12 4.40 12.65
N SER A 38 -18.26 3.39 12.75
CA SER A 38 -16.97 3.47 13.44
C SER A 38 -15.89 2.85 12.56
N THR A 39 -14.70 3.45 12.59
CA THR A 39 -13.51 2.92 11.92
C THR A 39 -12.73 1.95 12.81
N PHE A 40 -13.12 1.75 14.07
CA PHE A 40 -12.43 0.82 14.96
C PHE A 40 -12.62 -0.63 14.49
N PRO A 41 -11.55 -1.44 14.39
CA PRO A 41 -11.58 -2.76 13.77
C PRO A 41 -12.03 -3.83 14.76
N PHE A 42 -13.27 -3.71 15.28
CA PHE A 42 -13.81 -4.55 16.36
C PHE A 42 -13.62 -6.06 16.13
N HIS A 43 -13.75 -6.52 14.89
CA HIS A 43 -13.56 -7.92 14.49
C HIS A 43 -12.20 -8.50 14.88
N PHE A 44 -11.17 -7.66 14.97
CA PHE A 44 -9.79 -8.07 15.25
C PHE A 44 -9.43 -7.98 16.75
N MET A 45 -10.42 -7.81 17.63
CA MET A 45 -10.24 -7.73 19.09
C MET A 45 -10.94 -8.92 19.79
N PRO A 46 -10.44 -10.16 19.59
CA PRO A 46 -11.11 -11.38 20.06
C PRO A 46 -11.18 -11.52 21.58
N GLU A 47 -10.40 -10.74 22.33
CA GLU A 47 -10.37 -10.75 23.78
C GLU A 47 -11.61 -10.10 24.43
N PHE A 48 -12.46 -9.42 23.64
CA PHE A 48 -13.68 -8.78 24.13
C PHE A 48 -14.94 -9.48 23.58
N GLU A 49 -15.66 -10.20 24.45
CA GLU A 49 -16.90 -10.90 24.09
C GLU A 49 -17.96 -9.98 23.48
N ILE A 50 -18.03 -8.72 23.91
CA ILE A 50 -18.94 -7.70 23.36
C ILE A 50 -18.72 -7.43 21.86
N PHE A 51 -17.56 -7.79 21.30
CA PHE A 51 -17.24 -7.61 19.88
C PHE A 51 -17.34 -8.91 19.06
N GLN A 52 -17.82 -10.02 19.64
CA GLN A 52 -17.87 -11.32 18.95
C GLN A 52 -18.66 -11.31 17.62
N ASP A 53 -19.69 -10.48 17.53
CA ASP A 53 -20.54 -10.35 16.33
C ASP A 53 -20.05 -9.25 15.37
N ALA A 54 -18.89 -8.65 15.63
CA ALA A 54 -18.33 -7.62 14.77
C ALA A 54 -17.96 -8.20 13.40
N LYS A 55 -18.46 -7.53 12.35
CA LYS A 55 -18.15 -7.89 10.97
C LYS A 55 -16.68 -7.61 10.66
N ASN A 56 -16.05 -8.51 9.90
CA ASN A 56 -14.73 -8.26 9.35
C ASN A 56 -14.80 -7.10 8.34
N GLY A 57 -14.15 -5.99 8.66
CA GLY A 57 -14.06 -4.81 7.80
C GLY A 57 -12.94 -4.86 6.78
N TYR A 58 -12.09 -5.90 6.79
CA TYR A 58 -10.93 -5.98 5.90
C TYR A 58 -11.32 -6.02 4.44
N GLU A 59 -10.66 -5.18 3.65
CA GLU A 59 -10.76 -5.14 2.20
C GLU A 59 -9.36 -4.96 1.61
N ALA A 60 -9.06 -5.80 0.62
CA ALA A 60 -7.81 -5.76 -0.13
C ALA A 60 -7.82 -4.57 -1.09
N ALA A 61 -6.64 -3.96 -1.33
CA ALA A 61 -6.49 -2.86 -2.28
C ALA A 61 -6.04 -3.33 -3.67
N GLY A 62 -5.65 -4.59 -3.81
CA GLY A 62 -4.94 -5.12 -4.97
C GLY A 62 -3.42 -5.03 -4.81
N ASP A 63 -2.70 -5.74 -5.67
CA ASP A 63 -1.24 -5.76 -5.66
C ASP A 63 -0.66 -4.36 -5.90
N THR A 64 0.35 -4.00 -5.12
CA THR A 64 1.18 -2.82 -5.37
C THR A 64 2.26 -3.21 -6.37
N VAL A 65 2.28 -2.56 -7.54
CA VAL A 65 3.13 -2.96 -8.67
C VAL A 65 4.09 -1.84 -9.03
N VAL A 66 5.38 -2.08 -8.88
CA VAL A 66 6.45 -1.22 -9.36
C VAL A 66 6.99 -1.80 -10.67
N GLY A 67 6.94 -1.02 -11.73
CA GLY A 67 7.49 -1.38 -13.03
C GLY A 67 9.02 -1.54 -13.03
N ASN A 68 9.59 -1.86 -14.19
CA ASN A 68 11.04 -1.86 -14.39
C ASN A 68 11.60 -0.43 -14.44
N ASP A 69 12.89 -0.27 -14.09
CA ASP A 69 13.64 1.00 -14.21
C ASP A 69 13.03 2.17 -13.41
N VAL A 70 12.42 1.88 -12.25
CA VAL A 70 11.84 2.92 -11.39
C VAL A 70 12.90 3.41 -10.38
N TRP A 71 13.04 4.73 -10.24
CA TRP A 71 13.82 5.34 -9.17
C TRP A 71 12.89 5.88 -8.08
N ILE A 72 13.00 5.32 -6.87
CA ILE A 72 12.23 5.76 -5.70
C ILE A 72 13.17 6.47 -4.73
N GLY A 73 12.96 7.77 -4.54
CA GLY A 73 13.71 8.61 -3.61
C GLY A 73 13.49 8.20 -2.14
N SER A 74 14.45 8.56 -1.28
CA SER A 74 14.42 8.20 0.13
C SER A 74 13.15 8.68 0.84
N GLU A 75 12.67 7.87 1.78
CA GLU A 75 11.48 8.13 2.61
C GLU A 75 10.18 8.35 1.81
N ALA A 76 10.11 7.94 0.54
CA ALA A 76 8.84 7.91 -0.18
C ALA A 76 7.90 6.84 0.39
N MET A 77 6.61 7.14 0.45
CA MET A 77 5.56 6.24 0.90
C MET A 77 4.60 5.95 -0.24
N ILE A 78 4.44 4.67 -0.57
CA ILE A 78 3.54 4.20 -1.64
C ILE A 78 2.29 3.60 -0.99
N MET A 79 1.12 4.15 -1.29
CA MET A 79 -0.14 3.67 -0.75
C MET A 79 -0.54 2.30 -1.34
N ALA A 80 -1.38 1.56 -0.61
CA ALA A 80 -1.80 0.22 -1.00
C ALA A 80 -2.51 0.23 -2.37
N GLY A 81 -2.17 -0.74 -3.23
CA GLY A 81 -2.78 -0.94 -4.55
C GLY A 81 -2.26 -0.04 -5.67
N VAL A 82 -1.33 0.89 -5.38
CA VAL A 82 -0.77 1.80 -6.38
C VAL A 82 0.09 1.06 -7.41
N LYS A 83 -0.06 1.43 -8.68
CA LYS A 83 0.76 0.96 -9.81
C LYS A 83 1.68 2.07 -10.31
N ILE A 84 2.98 1.80 -10.30
CA ILE A 84 4.03 2.71 -10.79
C ILE A 84 4.55 2.19 -12.12
N GLY A 85 4.37 2.98 -13.17
CA GLY A 85 4.81 2.68 -14.53
C GLY A 85 6.33 2.60 -14.67
N HIS A 86 6.77 1.95 -15.76
CA HIS A 86 8.19 1.78 -16.07
C HIS A 86 8.93 3.11 -16.22
N GLY A 87 10.18 3.20 -15.76
CA GLY A 87 10.99 4.40 -15.94
C GLY A 87 10.59 5.61 -15.07
N ALA A 88 9.60 5.45 -14.18
CA ALA A 88 9.10 6.56 -13.35
C ALA A 88 10.12 6.97 -12.26
N ILE A 89 10.06 8.24 -11.86
CA ILE A 89 10.85 8.78 -10.75
C ILE A 89 9.90 9.26 -9.66
N ILE A 90 10.02 8.66 -8.48
CA ILE A 90 9.32 9.07 -7.27
C ILE A 90 10.27 9.93 -6.44
N GLY A 91 9.92 11.20 -6.24
CA GLY A 91 10.71 12.13 -5.43
C GLY A 91 10.88 11.65 -3.99
N SER A 92 11.96 12.10 -3.34
CA SER A 92 12.16 11.81 -1.91
C SER A 92 11.01 12.39 -1.09
N ARG A 93 10.57 11.66 -0.06
CA ARG A 93 9.40 11.99 0.79
C ARG A 93 8.07 12.13 0.04
N ALA A 94 7.96 11.61 -1.18
CA ALA A 94 6.67 11.62 -1.88
C ALA A 94 5.67 10.69 -1.18
N LEU A 95 4.41 11.12 -1.06
CA LEU A 95 3.30 10.28 -0.62
C LEU A 95 2.47 9.90 -1.84
N VAL A 96 2.74 8.75 -2.46
CA VAL A 96 2.10 8.36 -3.72
C VAL A 96 0.73 7.74 -3.46
N THR A 97 -0.33 8.48 -3.79
CA THR A 97 -1.73 8.10 -3.53
C THR A 97 -2.49 7.57 -4.75
N LYS A 98 -1.88 7.62 -5.95
CA LYS A 98 -2.50 7.27 -7.23
C LYS A 98 -1.48 6.60 -8.15
N ASP A 99 -1.97 5.89 -9.16
CA ASP A 99 -1.12 5.30 -10.19
C ASP A 99 -0.25 6.37 -10.87
N VAL A 100 0.97 5.96 -11.21
CA VAL A 100 1.98 6.82 -11.85
C VAL A 100 2.24 6.30 -13.25
N GLU A 101 2.06 7.15 -14.25
CA GLU A 101 2.30 6.80 -15.65
C GLU A 101 3.79 6.52 -15.94
N PRO A 102 4.13 5.67 -16.94
CA PRO A 102 5.51 5.40 -17.32
C PRO A 102 6.31 6.69 -17.60
N TYR A 103 7.58 6.71 -17.21
CA TYR A 103 8.52 7.82 -17.39
C TYR A 103 8.07 9.17 -16.77
N THR A 104 7.11 9.14 -15.84
CA THR A 104 6.66 10.34 -15.13
C THR A 104 7.53 10.60 -13.91
N ILE A 105 7.79 11.88 -13.65
CA ILE A 105 8.43 12.35 -12.40
C ILE A 105 7.33 12.90 -11.49
N VAL A 106 7.17 12.32 -10.31
CA VAL A 106 6.21 12.78 -9.30
C VAL A 106 6.92 13.10 -7.99
N GLY A 107 6.35 14.01 -7.19
CA GLY A 107 6.86 14.35 -5.88
C GLY A 107 5.88 15.25 -5.12
N GLY A 108 6.06 15.34 -3.81
CA GLY A 108 5.15 16.06 -2.92
C GLY A 108 4.28 15.12 -2.07
N SER A 109 3.42 15.73 -1.28
CA SER A 109 2.37 15.04 -0.55
C SER A 109 1.06 15.74 -0.92
N PRO A 110 0.16 15.09 -1.69
CA PRO A 110 0.09 13.67 -2.07
C PRO A 110 0.67 13.32 -3.46
#